data_AF-A0A4Y8UTE1-F1
#
_entry.id   AF-A0A4Y8UTE1-F1
#
_cell.length_a   1.000
_cell.length_b   1.000
_cell.length_c   1.000
_cell.angle_alpha   90.00
_cell.angle_beta   90.00
_cell.angle_gamma   90.00
#
_symmetry.space_group_name_H-M   'P 1'
#
loop_
_entity.id
_entity.type
_entity.pdbx_description
1 polymer ?
#
loop_
_entity_poly.entity_id
_entity_poly.type
_entity_poly.pdbx_seq_one_letter_code
_entity_poly.pdbx_strand_id
1 'polypeptide(L)'
;MSADDRTTAADDAASSPAADTPGAAGAPPAHGHHGGHAGDVLAASGDALRRLRRRVGLPPGFNLAGAVRHTVWRNVFHLVGGFRVVGSAPYEAMVVVANHSSHADTPALIAAFPAPYKPVVVAADDYWFDNPWKARALRLAIGAVPVRRQGGGGYESLLDGATQVLGSGSSLLVFPEGTRSTDGRLGRFRSGALRIAQEFDVPILPVAVVGTHELLAKKGRLTPGPVEVRVGHPVDPHGLTDMAPLVAQIEGMLAAGPPVPSRSRTWRVLRGVMSGPAGMVGAVAWGFAEAVSLPVTSEMYLVLVAASHPRRVVPAAACLAVGSVAGVLVTRALTARGERPPAPLTTPAMRARAAADLAVGARGIWRQALNGVPVKVYAAEAGAAGVPAVPLAAHALGARGARALAVGAVVGAAAGVAAPVLRRFYGPYLAAAGVTFGVGLAAVVRRWSR
;
A
#
# COMPACT_ATOMS: atom_id res chain seq x y z
N MET A 1 -20.35 -43.44 62.59
CA MET A 1 -18.95 -43.86 62.41
C MET A 1 -18.23 -42.62 61.92
N SER A 2 -17.87 -41.69 62.80
CA SER A 2 -16.89 -41.79 63.91
C SER A 2 -15.46 -41.68 63.35
N ALA A 3 -14.60 -40.73 63.74
CA ALA A 3 -14.27 -40.20 65.09
C ALA A 3 -13.55 -41.26 65.96
N ASP A 4 -12.51 -40.99 66.74
CA ASP A 4 -11.62 -39.80 66.93
C ASP A 4 -10.24 -40.37 67.42
N ASP A 5 -9.14 -39.67 67.75
CA ASP A 5 -8.81 -38.27 68.06
C ASP A 5 -7.33 -38.00 67.62
N ARG A 6 -6.78 -36.77 67.50
CA ARG A 6 -5.95 -35.99 68.48
C ARG A 6 -4.77 -36.72 69.17
N THR A 7 -3.69 -36.09 69.67
CA THR A 7 -3.01 -34.76 69.55
C THR A 7 -1.67 -34.86 70.34
N THR A 8 -0.88 -33.78 70.40
CA THR A 8 0.25 -33.47 71.34
C THR A 8 1.66 -33.94 70.96
N ALA A 9 2.74 -33.36 71.48
CA ALA A 9 3.15 -31.94 71.69
C ALA A 9 4.55 -31.90 72.34
N ALA A 10 5.26 -30.75 72.25
CA ALA A 10 6.37 -30.33 73.13
C ALA A 10 7.69 -31.17 73.09
N ASP A 11 8.87 -30.68 73.49
CA ASP A 11 9.41 -29.30 73.49
C ASP A 11 10.96 -29.32 73.57
N ASP A 12 11.56 -28.12 73.44
CA ASP A 12 12.78 -27.63 74.11
C ASP A 12 14.23 -28.09 73.79
N ALA A 13 15.01 -27.04 73.43
CA ALA A 13 16.23 -26.56 74.10
C ALA A 13 17.67 -27.12 73.82
N ALA A 14 18.52 -26.17 73.39
CA ALA A 14 19.98 -26.04 73.65
C ALA A 14 20.93 -27.13 73.07
N SER A 15 22.26 -26.95 72.94
CA SER A 15 23.18 -25.89 73.41
C SER A 15 24.29 -25.59 72.37
N SER A 16 25.06 -24.52 72.57
CA SER A 16 26.34 -24.24 71.87
C SER A 16 27.51 -24.23 72.87
N PRO A 17 28.73 -24.55 72.42
CA PRO A 17 29.95 -23.94 72.96
C PRO A 17 30.85 -23.32 71.85
N ALA A 18 31.91 -22.60 72.28
CA ALA A 18 32.79 -21.78 71.43
C ALA A 18 34.30 -21.94 71.79
N ALA A 19 35.15 -20.94 71.49
CA ALA A 19 36.64 -20.86 71.56
C ALA A 19 37.36 -21.41 70.29
N ASP A 20 38.21 -20.68 69.55
CA ASP A 20 39.43 -19.85 69.83
C ASP A 20 40.74 -20.68 69.84
N THR A 21 41.91 -20.29 69.28
CA THR A 21 42.35 -19.08 68.53
C THR A 21 43.39 -19.42 67.40
N PRO A 22 44.58 -18.77 67.18
CA PRO A 22 44.79 -17.86 66.03
C PRO A 22 46.02 -18.18 65.12
N GLY A 23 46.20 -17.47 63.98
CA GLY A 23 47.52 -17.44 63.31
C GLY A 23 47.62 -16.97 61.83
N ALA A 24 47.95 -15.69 61.62
CA ALA A 24 48.69 -15.05 60.51
C ALA A 24 48.85 -15.69 59.08
N ALA A 25 48.36 -14.92 58.09
CA ALA A 25 49.02 -14.49 56.83
C ALA A 25 49.37 -15.47 55.67
N GLY A 26 49.08 -15.06 54.42
CA GLY A 26 50.08 -15.27 53.34
C GLY A 26 49.71 -15.56 51.88
N ALA A 27 48.49 -15.33 51.35
CA ALA A 27 48.26 -15.46 49.89
C ALA A 27 47.10 -14.61 49.33
N PRO A 28 47.25 -13.94 48.16
CA PRO A 28 46.13 -13.29 47.47
C PRO A 28 45.35 -14.29 46.59
N PRO A 29 44.00 -14.28 46.61
CA PRO A 29 43.19 -15.12 45.71
C PRO A 29 43.19 -14.60 44.27
N ALA A 30 42.93 -15.51 43.31
CA ALA A 30 43.02 -15.24 41.88
C ALA A 30 41.94 -14.27 41.34
N HIS A 31 42.22 -13.66 40.18
CA HIS A 31 41.29 -12.75 39.48
C HIS A 31 39.96 -13.43 39.13
N GLY A 32 38.84 -12.91 39.66
CA GLY A 32 37.49 -13.33 39.29
C GLY A 32 37.05 -12.85 37.90
N HIS A 33 36.21 -13.64 37.22
CA HIS A 33 35.73 -13.34 35.87
C HIS A 33 34.77 -12.12 35.82
N HIS A 34 35.20 -11.02 35.20
CA HIS A 34 34.28 -9.98 34.72
C HIS A 34 33.68 -10.37 33.35
N GLY A 35 32.68 -11.25 33.35
CA GLY A 35 31.99 -11.71 32.13
C GLY A 35 30.48 -11.42 32.04
N GLY A 36 29.79 -11.20 33.16
CA GLY A 36 28.31 -11.21 33.21
C GLY A 36 27.61 -10.03 32.51
N HIS A 37 27.98 -8.79 32.85
CA HIS A 37 27.15 -7.61 32.56
C HIS A 37 26.82 -7.36 31.08
N ALA A 38 27.66 -7.77 30.14
CA ALA A 38 27.33 -7.66 28.71
C ALA A 38 26.17 -8.59 28.31
N GLY A 39 26.13 -9.81 28.87
CA GLY A 39 25.04 -10.76 28.69
C GLY A 39 23.75 -10.28 29.36
N ASP A 40 23.85 -9.81 30.61
CA ASP A 40 22.69 -9.35 31.39
C ASP A 40 21.99 -8.16 30.74
N VAL A 41 22.75 -7.17 30.25
CA VAL A 41 22.20 -5.98 29.58
C VAL A 41 21.54 -6.35 28.24
N LEU A 42 22.10 -7.30 27.49
CA LEU A 42 21.49 -7.81 26.26
C LEU A 42 20.21 -8.63 26.54
N ALA A 43 20.20 -9.46 27.58
CA ALA A 43 19.04 -10.22 28.01
C ALA A 43 17.90 -9.29 28.50
N ALA A 44 18.21 -8.33 29.38
CA ALA A 44 17.26 -7.35 29.89
C ALA A 44 16.68 -6.46 28.78
N SER A 45 17.50 -6.04 27.82
CA SER A 45 17.06 -5.33 26.60
C SER A 45 16.12 -6.20 25.76
N GLY A 46 16.44 -7.49 25.62
CA GLY A 46 15.57 -8.49 25.01
C GLY A 46 14.22 -8.60 25.71
N ASP A 47 14.17 -8.63 27.04
CA ASP A 47 12.92 -8.70 27.79
C ASP A 47 12.12 -7.39 27.85
N ALA A 48 12.77 -6.24 27.79
CA ALA A 48 12.10 -4.96 27.57
C ALA A 48 11.39 -4.96 26.21
N LEU A 49 12.08 -5.40 25.14
CA LEU A 49 11.49 -5.57 23.81
C LEU A 49 10.39 -6.64 23.76
N ARG A 50 10.55 -7.79 24.43
CA ARG A 50 9.51 -8.83 24.54
C ARG A 50 8.26 -8.28 25.25
N ARG A 51 8.42 -7.54 26.34
CA ARG A 51 7.31 -6.91 27.09
C ARG A 51 6.61 -5.80 26.27
N LEU A 52 7.37 -4.97 25.54
CA LEU A 52 6.81 -3.96 24.65
C LEU A 52 6.03 -4.57 23.48
N ARG A 53 6.56 -5.62 22.83
CA ARG A 53 5.88 -6.33 21.72
C ARG A 53 4.52 -6.89 22.14
N ARG A 54 4.41 -7.48 23.35
CA ARG A 54 3.13 -7.94 23.91
C ARG A 54 2.13 -6.80 24.12
N ARG A 55 2.57 -5.63 24.62
CA ARG A 55 1.70 -4.45 24.82
C ARG A 55 1.19 -3.81 23.52
N VAL A 56 1.91 -3.96 22.41
CA VAL A 56 1.53 -3.39 21.09
C VAL A 56 0.78 -4.41 20.20
N GLY A 57 0.53 -5.62 20.68
CA GLY A 57 -0.21 -6.65 19.94
C GLY A 57 0.50 -7.15 18.67
N LEU A 58 1.82 -6.98 18.58
CA LEU A 58 2.59 -7.39 17.40
C LEU A 58 2.79 -8.91 17.39
N PRO A 59 2.47 -9.60 16.27
CA PRO A 59 2.52 -11.06 16.22
C PRO A 59 3.95 -11.61 16.32
N PRO A 60 4.13 -12.87 16.75
CA PRO A 60 5.42 -13.58 16.74
C PRO A 60 6.19 -13.42 15.43
N GLY A 61 7.51 -13.30 15.49
CA GLY A 61 8.35 -13.09 14.31
C GLY A 61 8.25 -11.70 13.64
N PHE A 62 7.36 -10.79 14.07
CA PHE A 62 7.22 -9.48 13.42
C PHE A 62 8.55 -8.71 13.34
N ASN A 63 8.89 -8.26 12.13
CA ASN A 63 10.16 -7.62 11.80
C ASN A 63 9.90 -6.34 11.01
N LEU A 64 10.23 -5.18 11.59
CA LEU A 64 10.02 -3.87 10.97
C LEU A 64 10.73 -3.73 9.62
N ALA A 65 11.97 -4.20 9.49
CA ALA A 65 12.69 -4.19 8.21
C ALA A 65 12.05 -5.13 7.18
N GLY A 66 11.36 -6.20 7.64
CA GLY A 66 10.49 -7.03 6.80
C GLY A 66 9.27 -6.27 6.27
N ALA A 67 8.55 -5.55 7.15
CA ALA A 67 7.40 -4.73 6.77
C ALA A 67 7.76 -3.57 5.83
N VAL A 68 8.93 -2.94 6.04
CA VAL A 68 9.49 -1.92 5.14
C VAL A 68 9.80 -2.53 3.78
N ARG A 69 10.54 -3.66 3.71
CA ARG A 69 10.83 -4.36 2.44
C ARG A 69 9.56 -4.75 1.67
N HIS A 70 8.56 -5.29 2.36
CA HIS A 70 7.27 -5.64 1.77
C HIS A 70 6.62 -4.42 1.10
N THR A 71 6.53 -3.30 1.83
CA THR A 71 5.98 -2.04 1.33
C THR A 71 6.79 -1.48 0.15
N VAL A 72 8.13 -1.51 0.22
CA VAL A 72 9.01 -1.03 -0.87
C VAL A 72 8.80 -1.85 -2.14
N TRP A 73 8.96 -3.17 -2.09
CA TRP A 73 8.83 -4.02 -3.27
C TRP A 73 7.43 -3.97 -3.87
N ARG A 74 6.39 -3.97 -3.04
CA ARG A 74 5.00 -3.83 -3.49
C ARG A 74 4.80 -2.53 -4.28
N ASN A 75 5.37 -1.41 -3.82
CA ASN A 75 5.36 -0.15 -4.56
C ASN A 75 6.18 -0.21 -5.85
N VAL A 76 7.37 -0.82 -5.85
CA VAL A 76 8.18 -1.03 -7.08
C VAL A 76 7.38 -1.78 -8.15
N PHE A 77 6.77 -2.92 -7.81
CA PHE A 77 5.92 -3.65 -8.76
C PHE A 77 4.68 -2.84 -9.17
N HIS A 78 4.04 -2.09 -8.26
CA HIS A 78 2.94 -1.18 -8.63
C HIS A 78 3.37 -0.04 -9.57
N LEU A 79 4.63 0.40 -9.56
CA LEU A 79 5.13 1.36 -10.54
C LEU A 79 5.39 0.67 -11.89
N VAL A 80 6.14 -0.44 -11.88
CA VAL A 80 6.60 -1.09 -13.13
C VAL A 80 5.45 -1.77 -13.91
N GLY A 81 4.44 -2.36 -13.26
CA GLY A 81 3.37 -3.08 -13.97
C GLY A 81 2.04 -3.26 -13.25
N GLY A 82 2.05 -3.22 -11.92
CA GLY A 82 0.94 -3.60 -11.05
C GLY A 82 1.24 -4.92 -10.34
N PHE A 83 0.93 -5.00 -9.05
CA PHE A 83 1.14 -6.18 -8.22
C PHE A 83 -0.16 -6.73 -7.67
N ARG A 84 -0.41 -8.03 -7.84
CA ARG A 84 -1.59 -8.73 -7.34
C ARG A 84 -1.19 -10.00 -6.57
N VAL A 85 -1.94 -10.28 -5.52
CA VAL A 85 -1.92 -11.57 -4.81
C VAL A 85 -3.29 -12.21 -4.96
N VAL A 86 -3.33 -13.53 -5.11
CA VAL A 86 -4.54 -14.37 -5.16
C VAL A 86 -4.33 -15.54 -4.20
N GLY A 87 -5.35 -15.91 -3.44
CA GLY A 87 -5.22 -16.87 -2.33
C GLY A 87 -4.63 -16.23 -1.06
N SER A 88 -4.44 -17.05 -0.03
CA SER A 88 -3.93 -16.66 1.29
C SER A 88 -3.34 -17.88 1.99
N ALA A 89 -2.24 -17.68 2.73
CA ALA A 89 -1.62 -18.73 3.55
C ALA A 89 -2.09 -18.65 5.02
N PRO A 90 -2.09 -19.77 5.77
CA PRO A 90 -2.25 -19.79 7.22
C PRO A 90 -1.06 -19.12 7.94
N TYR A 91 -1.18 -18.93 9.26
CA TYR A 91 -0.16 -18.26 10.07
C TYR A 91 0.71 -19.26 10.85
N GLU A 92 1.62 -19.92 10.14
CA GLU A 92 2.50 -20.96 10.70
C GLU A 92 3.85 -21.04 9.98
N ALA A 93 4.81 -21.75 10.57
CA ALA A 93 6.04 -22.12 9.89
C ALA A 93 5.72 -23.14 8.79
N MET A 94 6.30 -22.96 7.60
CA MET A 94 5.96 -23.74 6.41
C MET A 94 7.11 -23.69 5.40
N VAL A 95 7.21 -24.71 4.54
CA VAL A 95 8.11 -24.70 3.39
C VAL A 95 7.35 -24.16 2.18
N VAL A 96 7.62 -22.90 1.82
CA VAL A 96 7.05 -22.27 0.62
C VAL A 96 7.82 -22.74 -0.60
N VAL A 97 7.09 -23.34 -1.55
CA VAL A 97 7.63 -23.89 -2.80
C VAL A 97 7.12 -23.06 -3.97
N ALA A 98 8.03 -22.51 -4.77
CA ALA A 98 7.67 -21.67 -5.91
C ALA A 98 8.45 -22.01 -7.18
N ASN A 99 7.87 -21.67 -8.34
CA ASN A 99 8.56 -21.67 -9.63
C ASN A 99 9.61 -20.55 -9.71
N HIS A 100 10.66 -20.74 -10.51
CA HIS A 100 11.77 -19.80 -10.63
C HIS A 100 12.12 -19.47 -12.08
N SER A 101 11.77 -18.28 -12.54
CA SER A 101 11.92 -17.84 -13.94
C SER A 101 12.65 -16.50 -14.10
N SER A 102 12.92 -15.80 -13.00
CA SER A 102 13.30 -14.39 -12.99
C SER A 102 14.20 -14.00 -11.79
N HIS A 103 14.86 -12.85 -11.88
CA HIS A 103 15.39 -12.18 -10.67
C HIS A 103 14.29 -11.55 -9.81
N ALA A 104 13.09 -11.33 -10.37
CA ALA A 104 11.98 -10.68 -9.70
C ALA A 104 11.16 -11.61 -8.79
N ASP A 105 11.35 -12.93 -8.84
CA ASP A 105 10.51 -13.90 -8.09
C ASP A 105 10.62 -13.72 -6.57
N THR A 106 11.84 -13.63 -6.05
CA THR A 106 12.07 -13.39 -4.61
C THR A 106 11.50 -12.03 -4.16
N PRO A 107 11.79 -10.90 -4.84
CA PRO A 107 11.08 -9.64 -4.60
C PRO A 107 9.55 -9.73 -4.65
N ALA A 108 8.98 -10.48 -5.60
CA ALA A 108 7.53 -10.65 -5.75
C ALA A 108 6.92 -11.39 -4.55
N LEU A 109 7.59 -12.45 -4.08
CA LEU A 109 7.16 -13.18 -2.88
C LEU A 109 7.28 -12.31 -1.62
N ILE A 110 8.29 -11.45 -1.52
CA ILE A 110 8.40 -10.45 -0.42
C ILE A 110 7.30 -9.38 -0.51
N ALA A 111 6.86 -8.99 -1.71
CA ALA A 111 5.72 -8.09 -1.93
C ALA A 111 4.35 -8.78 -1.71
N ALA A 112 4.29 -10.11 -1.78
CA ALA A 112 3.10 -10.90 -1.50
C ALA A 112 2.89 -11.10 0.01
N PHE A 113 3.90 -11.63 0.69
CA PHE A 113 3.82 -12.01 2.11
C PHE A 113 4.35 -10.88 3.01
N PRO A 114 3.52 -10.27 3.88
CA PRO A 114 3.97 -9.26 4.84
C PRO A 114 4.77 -9.90 5.98
N ALA A 115 5.53 -9.11 6.75
CA ALA A 115 6.08 -9.60 8.02
C ALA A 115 4.94 -9.78 9.05
N PRO A 116 4.91 -10.86 9.86
CA PRO A 116 5.94 -11.89 10.05
C PRO A 116 6.08 -12.93 8.93
N TYR A 117 5.01 -13.24 8.19
CA TYR A 117 4.85 -14.27 7.16
C TYR A 117 5.87 -14.31 5.99
N LYS A 118 6.91 -13.47 6.00
CA LYS A 118 7.88 -13.35 4.90
C LYS A 118 8.68 -14.66 4.76
N PRO A 119 8.62 -15.36 3.62
CA PRO A 119 9.50 -16.49 3.35
C PRO A 119 10.98 -16.04 3.40
N VAL A 120 11.79 -16.73 4.18
CA VAL A 120 13.23 -16.48 4.25
C VAL A 120 13.89 -17.26 3.13
N VAL A 121 14.61 -16.54 2.27
CA VAL A 121 15.37 -17.15 1.17
C VAL A 121 16.73 -17.55 1.71
N VAL A 122 17.01 -18.86 1.67
CA VAL A 122 18.38 -19.39 1.77
C VAL A 122 19.01 -19.21 0.39
N ALA A 123 20.10 -18.45 0.33
CA ALA A 123 20.86 -18.19 -0.89
C ALA A 123 22.32 -18.54 -0.64
N ALA A 124 22.95 -19.25 -1.60
CA ALA A 124 24.37 -19.60 -1.52
C ALA A 124 25.24 -18.33 -1.49
N ASP A 125 26.29 -18.36 -0.65
CA ASP A 125 27.22 -17.23 -0.49
C ASP A 125 27.94 -16.89 -1.83
N ASP A 126 28.42 -17.94 -2.51
CA ASP A 126 29.48 -17.99 -3.54
C ASP A 126 29.21 -17.30 -4.91
N TYR A 127 28.24 -16.38 -4.98
CA TYR A 127 27.95 -15.57 -6.18
C TYR A 127 27.29 -14.21 -5.88
N TRP A 128 26.70 -14.07 -4.69
CA TRP A 128 25.88 -12.92 -4.33
C TRP A 128 26.51 -12.05 -3.25
N PHE A 129 27.48 -12.58 -2.50
CA PHE A 129 28.07 -11.92 -1.33
C PHE A 129 29.54 -11.52 -1.53
N ASP A 130 30.16 -11.86 -2.67
CA ASP A 130 31.56 -11.63 -3.07
C ASP A 130 32.02 -10.15 -3.01
N ASN A 131 31.08 -9.21 -2.87
CA ASN A 131 31.35 -7.79 -2.73
C ASN A 131 30.53 -7.23 -1.56
N PRO A 132 31.14 -6.54 -0.59
CA PRO A 132 30.46 -6.09 0.64
C PRO A 132 29.30 -5.13 0.37
N TRP A 133 29.35 -4.35 -0.71
CA TRP A 133 28.23 -3.48 -1.12
C TRP A 133 27.07 -4.26 -1.73
N LYS A 134 27.35 -5.29 -2.55
CA LYS A 134 26.31 -6.23 -3.04
C LYS A 134 25.68 -6.98 -1.88
N ALA A 135 26.49 -7.53 -0.97
CA ALA A 135 26.05 -8.21 0.24
C ALA A 135 25.15 -7.31 1.12
N ARG A 136 25.56 -6.05 1.34
CA ARG A 136 24.78 -5.07 2.12
C ARG A 136 23.47 -4.70 1.41
N ALA A 137 23.50 -4.45 0.11
CA ALA A 137 22.29 -4.16 -0.68
C ALA A 137 21.31 -5.35 -0.67
N LEU A 138 21.79 -6.59 -0.79
CA LEU A 138 20.99 -7.80 -0.76
C LEU A 138 20.37 -8.06 0.62
N ARG A 139 21.14 -7.88 1.70
CA ARG A 139 20.65 -7.96 3.09
C ARG A 139 19.61 -6.87 3.41
N LEU A 140 19.76 -5.67 2.84
CA LEU A 140 18.77 -4.59 2.96
C LEU A 140 17.49 -4.89 2.16
N ALA A 141 17.62 -5.21 0.87
CA ALA A 141 16.49 -5.33 -0.06
C ALA A 141 15.74 -6.66 0.03
N ILE A 142 16.43 -7.79 0.18
CA ILE A 142 15.82 -9.13 0.24
C ILE A 142 15.77 -9.66 1.68
N GLY A 143 16.79 -9.35 2.50
CA GLY A 143 16.87 -9.88 3.87
C GLY A 143 16.91 -11.41 3.86
N ALA A 144 17.80 -11.96 3.02
CA ALA A 144 18.18 -13.36 3.02
C ALA A 144 19.09 -13.66 4.22
N VAL A 145 19.03 -14.90 4.71
CA VAL A 145 20.01 -15.43 5.66
C VAL A 145 21.12 -16.08 4.82
N PRO A 146 22.39 -15.65 4.95
CA PRO A 146 23.50 -16.32 4.28
C PRO A 146 23.78 -17.64 5.00
N VAL A 147 23.79 -18.74 4.25
CA VAL A 147 24.15 -20.06 4.77
C VAL A 147 25.41 -20.52 4.04
N ARG A 148 26.44 -20.85 4.82
CA ARG A 148 27.74 -21.24 4.30
C ARG A 148 27.70 -22.68 3.80
N ARG A 149 28.30 -22.92 2.64
CA ARG A 149 28.62 -24.28 2.18
C ARG A 149 29.84 -24.80 2.91
N GLN A 150 29.64 -25.65 3.91
CA GLN A 150 30.68 -26.56 4.40
C GLN A 150 30.46 -27.93 3.75
N GLY A 151 31.50 -28.44 3.07
CA GLY A 151 31.58 -29.83 2.61
C GLY A 151 30.57 -30.31 1.57
N GLY A 152 30.73 -29.96 0.29
CA GLY A 152 30.25 -30.77 -0.87
C GLY A 152 28.74 -30.91 -1.13
N GLY A 153 27.87 -30.85 -0.11
CA GLY A 153 26.46 -31.19 -0.20
C GLY A 153 25.53 -30.01 -0.53
N GLY A 154 24.65 -30.19 -1.53
CA GLY A 154 23.57 -29.23 -1.83
C GLY A 154 22.34 -29.35 -0.92
N TYR A 155 22.25 -30.39 -0.08
CA TYR A 155 21.15 -30.65 0.84
C TYR A 155 21.48 -30.23 2.28
N GLU A 156 22.70 -30.49 2.75
CA GLU A 156 23.17 -30.14 4.11
C GLU A 156 23.10 -28.62 4.35
N SER A 157 23.64 -27.80 3.43
CA SER A 157 23.49 -26.33 3.52
C SER A 157 22.05 -25.83 3.32
N LEU A 158 21.11 -26.68 2.91
CA LEU A 158 19.68 -26.36 2.90
C LEU A 158 19.02 -26.74 4.24
N LEU A 159 19.46 -27.82 4.89
CA LEU A 159 19.09 -28.20 6.26
C LEU A 159 19.58 -27.22 7.32
N ASP A 160 20.82 -26.73 7.23
CA ASP A 160 21.34 -25.68 8.12
C ASP A 160 20.43 -24.43 8.09
N GLY A 161 20.08 -24.02 6.87
CA GLY A 161 19.16 -22.90 6.63
C GLY A 161 17.73 -23.19 7.11
N ALA A 162 17.23 -24.42 6.92
CA ALA A 162 15.93 -24.84 7.42
C ALA A 162 15.88 -24.81 8.96
N THR A 163 16.89 -25.36 9.63
CA THR A 163 17.04 -25.35 11.10
C THR A 163 16.92 -23.94 11.65
N GLN A 164 17.69 -22.99 11.08
CA GLN A 164 17.68 -21.60 11.54
C GLN A 164 16.36 -20.87 11.25
N VAL A 165 15.72 -21.16 10.12
CA VAL A 165 14.50 -20.47 9.66
C VAL A 165 13.25 -21.03 10.33
N LEU A 166 12.99 -22.33 10.16
CA LEU A 166 11.79 -23.01 10.67
C LEU A 166 11.80 -23.03 12.21
N GLY A 167 12.95 -23.31 12.84
CA GLY A 167 13.13 -23.24 14.29
C GLY A 167 12.93 -21.85 14.91
N SER A 168 12.90 -20.79 14.09
CA SER A 168 12.53 -19.42 14.55
C SER A 168 11.02 -19.11 14.45
N GLY A 169 10.21 -20.05 13.97
CA GLY A 169 8.81 -19.82 13.61
C GLY A 169 8.63 -19.03 12.30
N SER A 170 9.63 -19.02 11.42
CA SER A 170 9.60 -18.34 10.13
C SER A 170 9.45 -19.33 8.98
N SER A 171 8.74 -18.96 7.91
CA SER A 171 8.59 -19.80 6.71
C SER A 171 9.87 -19.83 5.87
N LEU A 172 10.24 -20.99 5.32
CA LEU A 172 11.38 -21.18 4.43
C LEU A 172 10.95 -21.03 2.96
N LEU A 173 11.70 -20.31 2.13
CA LEU A 173 11.49 -20.32 0.66
C LEU A 173 12.44 -21.28 -0.02
N VAL A 174 11.89 -22.20 -0.82
CA VAL A 174 12.65 -23.10 -1.69
C VAL A 174 12.17 -22.97 -3.15
N PHE A 175 13.12 -22.82 -4.06
CA PHE A 175 12.90 -22.95 -5.50
C PHE A 175 13.42 -24.33 -5.94
N PRO A 176 12.59 -25.39 -5.95
CA PRO A 176 13.05 -26.78 -6.09
C PRO A 176 13.64 -27.12 -7.47
N GLU A 177 13.46 -26.27 -8.47
CA GLU A 177 14.16 -26.33 -9.77
C GLU A 177 15.70 -26.18 -9.60
N GLY A 178 16.13 -25.46 -8.56
CA GLY A 178 17.55 -25.20 -8.24
C GLY A 178 18.24 -24.18 -9.15
N THR A 179 17.67 -23.86 -10.32
CA THR A 179 18.13 -22.76 -11.18
C THR A 179 16.93 -22.05 -11.81
N ARG A 180 17.13 -20.83 -12.30
CA ARG A 180 16.09 -20.11 -13.06
C ARG A 180 15.86 -20.74 -14.42
N SER A 181 14.60 -21.01 -14.75
CA SER A 181 14.11 -21.32 -16.09
C SER A 181 14.60 -20.30 -17.14
N THR A 182 14.81 -20.78 -18.36
CA THR A 182 15.33 -19.99 -19.51
C THR A 182 14.25 -19.63 -20.52
N ASP A 183 13.17 -20.40 -20.57
CA ASP A 183 12.05 -20.29 -21.51
C ASP A 183 10.73 -19.90 -20.82
N GLY A 184 10.74 -19.72 -19.50
CA GLY A 184 9.58 -19.40 -18.69
C GLY A 184 8.74 -20.61 -18.28
N ARG A 185 9.06 -21.82 -18.77
CA ARG A 185 8.38 -23.06 -18.39
C ARG A 185 8.84 -23.53 -17.01
N LEU A 186 8.00 -24.33 -16.35
CA LEU A 186 8.30 -24.95 -15.06
C LEU A 186 9.35 -26.07 -15.24
N GLY A 187 10.49 -25.96 -14.54
CA GLY A 187 11.53 -26.99 -14.53
C GLY A 187 11.22 -28.16 -13.60
N ARG A 188 12.02 -29.24 -13.70
CA ARG A 188 11.88 -30.42 -12.83
C ARG A 188 12.17 -30.06 -11.37
N PHE A 189 11.20 -30.31 -10.50
CA PHE A 189 11.35 -30.14 -9.05
C PHE A 189 12.20 -31.23 -8.40
N ARG A 190 13.05 -30.83 -7.44
CA ARG A 190 13.84 -31.72 -6.58
C ARG A 190 13.14 -31.92 -5.23
N SER A 191 13.23 -33.13 -4.67
CA SER A 191 12.56 -33.54 -3.42
C SER A 191 13.13 -32.92 -2.13
N GLY A 192 14.18 -32.10 -2.20
CA GLY A 192 14.78 -31.50 -1.00
C GLY A 192 13.82 -30.62 -0.19
N ALA A 193 12.86 -29.95 -0.84
CA ALA A 193 11.81 -29.18 -0.16
C ALA A 193 10.84 -30.08 0.61
N LEU A 194 10.44 -31.20 0.02
CA LEU A 194 9.56 -32.20 0.66
C LEU A 194 10.24 -32.84 1.87
N ARG A 195 11.49 -33.30 1.72
CA ARG A 195 12.24 -33.91 2.82
C ARG A 195 12.36 -32.97 4.02
N ILE A 196 12.66 -31.70 3.80
CA ILE A 196 12.72 -30.69 4.87
C ILE A 196 11.37 -30.49 5.54
N ALA A 197 10.28 -30.49 4.78
CA ALA A 197 8.94 -30.36 5.35
C ALA A 197 8.56 -31.57 6.24
N GLN A 198 8.93 -32.79 5.82
CA GLN A 198 8.79 -34.02 6.61
C GLN A 198 9.67 -34.00 7.87
N GLU A 199 10.93 -33.57 7.73
CA GLU A 199 11.95 -33.56 8.79
C GLU A 199 11.69 -32.50 9.88
N PHE A 200 10.98 -31.41 9.54
CA PHE A 200 10.61 -30.33 10.47
C PHE A 200 9.13 -30.32 10.89
N ASP A 201 8.34 -31.30 10.44
CA ASP A 201 6.90 -31.40 10.70
C ASP A 201 6.11 -30.12 10.37
N VAL A 202 6.32 -29.58 9.16
CA VAL A 202 5.68 -28.33 8.70
C VAL A 202 5.03 -28.47 7.32
N PRO A 203 3.87 -27.82 7.07
CA PRO A 203 3.18 -27.92 5.78
C PRO A 203 3.98 -27.29 4.63
N ILE A 204 3.73 -27.79 3.42
CA ILE A 204 4.29 -27.23 2.18
C ILE A 204 3.26 -26.31 1.53
N LEU A 205 3.65 -25.07 1.25
CA LEU A 205 2.80 -24.10 0.55
C LEU A 205 3.24 -23.96 -0.93
N PRO A 206 2.52 -24.54 -1.91
CA PRO A 206 2.75 -24.28 -3.32
C PRO A 206 2.33 -22.85 -3.70
N VAL A 207 3.19 -22.15 -4.44
CA VAL A 207 2.96 -20.76 -4.88
C VAL A 207 3.42 -20.60 -6.33
N ALA A 208 2.55 -20.09 -7.20
CA ALA A 208 2.90 -19.72 -8.57
C ALA A 208 3.15 -18.21 -8.69
N VAL A 209 4.31 -17.84 -9.23
CA VAL A 209 4.70 -16.47 -9.57
C VAL A 209 4.59 -16.29 -11.08
N VAL A 210 3.80 -15.31 -11.51
CA VAL A 210 3.39 -15.12 -12.91
C VAL A 210 3.70 -13.69 -13.36
N GLY A 211 4.24 -13.52 -14.57
CA GLY A 211 4.62 -12.22 -15.14
C GLY A 211 6.06 -11.79 -14.87
N THR A 212 6.79 -12.48 -14.00
CA THR A 212 8.15 -12.11 -13.62
C THR A 212 9.19 -12.47 -14.68
N HIS A 213 8.95 -13.49 -15.50
CA HIS A 213 9.83 -13.86 -16.61
C HIS A 213 9.82 -12.76 -17.68
N GLU A 214 8.63 -12.36 -18.10
CA GLU A 214 8.37 -11.29 -19.06
C GLU A 214 8.90 -9.94 -18.53
N LEU A 215 8.78 -9.71 -17.22
CA LEU A 215 9.32 -8.53 -16.55
C LEU A 215 10.86 -8.46 -16.59
N LEU A 216 11.56 -9.56 -16.24
CA LEU A 216 13.01 -9.57 -16.07
C LEU A 216 13.63 -10.98 -16.19
N ALA A 217 13.58 -11.55 -17.40
CA ALA A 217 14.16 -12.86 -17.72
C ALA A 217 15.66 -12.97 -17.38
N LYS A 218 16.16 -14.21 -17.28
CA LYS A 218 17.51 -14.59 -16.81
C LYS A 218 18.70 -13.82 -17.41
N LYS A 219 18.58 -13.33 -18.65
CA LYS A 219 19.53 -12.43 -19.35
C LYS A 219 18.83 -11.23 -20.04
N GLY A 220 17.59 -10.92 -19.64
CA GLY A 220 16.74 -9.91 -20.28
C GLY A 220 16.94 -8.50 -19.76
N ARG A 221 16.31 -7.52 -20.43
CA ARG A 221 16.14 -6.15 -19.94
C ARG A 221 14.79 -6.04 -19.21
N LEU A 222 14.69 -5.09 -18.26
CA LEU A 222 13.45 -4.81 -17.55
C LEU A 222 12.36 -4.34 -18.52
N THR A 223 11.28 -5.12 -18.65
CA THR A 223 10.13 -4.81 -19.52
C THR A 223 8.88 -4.55 -18.67
N PRO A 224 8.33 -3.33 -18.63
CA PRO A 224 7.19 -2.98 -17.77
C PRO A 224 5.94 -3.87 -17.92
N GLY A 225 5.77 -4.85 -17.01
CA GLY A 225 4.71 -5.86 -17.05
C GLY A 225 4.12 -6.18 -15.67
N PRO A 226 2.81 -6.52 -15.56
CA PRO A 226 2.16 -6.84 -14.30
C PRO A 226 2.65 -8.17 -13.72
N VAL A 227 2.72 -8.24 -12.39
CA VAL A 227 3.09 -9.46 -11.66
C VAL A 227 1.93 -9.92 -10.78
N GLU A 228 1.65 -11.22 -10.81
CA GLU A 228 0.65 -11.88 -9.98
C GLU A 228 1.29 -13.04 -9.21
N VAL A 229 1.06 -13.10 -7.90
CA VAL A 229 1.43 -14.23 -7.05
C VAL A 229 0.16 -14.98 -6.66
N ARG A 230 0.08 -16.26 -7.01
CA ARG A 230 -1.05 -17.16 -6.74
C ARG A 230 -0.62 -18.14 -5.67
N VAL A 231 -1.32 -18.12 -4.54
CA VAL A 231 -1.06 -18.96 -3.37
C VAL A 231 -2.01 -20.15 -3.41
N GLY A 232 -1.47 -21.36 -3.45
CA GLY A 232 -2.22 -22.61 -3.45
C GLY A 232 -2.64 -23.05 -2.04
N HIS A 233 -3.08 -24.29 -1.92
CA HIS A 233 -3.46 -24.87 -0.65
C HIS A 233 -2.24 -25.54 0.03
N PRO A 234 -2.01 -25.28 1.34
CA PRO A 234 -1.01 -26.02 2.12
C PRO A 234 -1.24 -27.53 2.02
N VAL A 235 -0.15 -28.29 1.97
CA VAL A 235 -0.17 -29.76 1.89
C VAL A 235 0.64 -30.35 3.04
N ASP A 236 0.06 -31.37 3.68
CA ASP A 236 0.75 -32.24 4.65
C ASP A 236 1.92 -32.97 3.95
N PRO A 237 3.16 -32.85 4.45
CA PRO A 237 4.32 -33.47 3.83
C PRO A 237 4.39 -34.99 4.04
N HIS A 238 3.73 -35.56 5.05
CA HIS A 238 3.80 -36.99 5.36
C HIS A 238 2.91 -37.84 4.43
N GLY A 239 1.86 -37.23 3.88
CA GLY A 239 1.03 -37.83 2.82
C GLY A 239 1.66 -37.85 1.43
N LEU A 240 2.91 -37.38 1.26
CA LEU A 240 3.57 -37.20 -0.03
C LEU A 240 4.81 -38.09 -0.20
N THR A 241 4.81 -38.91 -1.25
CA THR A 241 5.99 -39.67 -1.71
C THR A 241 6.89 -38.89 -2.66
N ASP A 242 6.35 -37.90 -3.37
CA ASP A 242 7.08 -37.06 -4.33
C ASP A 242 6.51 -35.63 -4.45
N MET A 243 7.06 -34.84 -5.38
CA MET A 243 6.68 -33.45 -5.61
C MET A 243 5.47 -33.28 -6.55
N ALA A 244 4.92 -34.34 -7.16
CA ALA A 244 3.95 -34.23 -8.24
C ALA A 244 2.63 -33.53 -7.85
N PRO A 245 2.03 -33.76 -6.65
CA PRO A 245 0.85 -33.00 -6.24
C PRO A 245 1.11 -31.49 -6.05
N LEU A 246 2.33 -31.12 -5.67
CA LEU A 246 2.75 -29.71 -5.53
C LEU A 246 3.00 -29.08 -6.91
N VAL A 247 3.60 -29.82 -7.83
CA VAL A 247 3.76 -29.43 -9.24
C VAL A 247 2.39 -29.22 -9.87
N ALA A 248 1.45 -30.15 -9.71
CA ALA A 248 0.10 -30.04 -10.26
C ALA A 248 -0.67 -28.81 -9.75
N GLN A 249 -0.54 -28.47 -8.46
CA GLN A 249 -1.10 -27.20 -7.93
C GLN A 249 -0.46 -25.97 -8.60
N ILE A 250 0.86 -25.94 -8.77
CA ILE A 250 1.56 -24.81 -9.40
C ILE A 250 1.25 -24.72 -10.90
N GLU A 251 1.21 -25.83 -11.63
CA GLU A 251 0.83 -25.89 -13.04
C GLU A 251 -0.63 -25.45 -13.24
N GLY A 252 -1.57 -25.91 -12.41
CA GLY A 252 -2.95 -25.43 -12.43
C GLY A 252 -3.07 -23.92 -12.16
N MET A 253 -2.30 -23.41 -11.19
CA MET A 253 -2.23 -21.96 -10.94
C MET A 253 -1.56 -21.17 -12.08
N LEU A 254 -0.59 -21.73 -12.81
CA LEU A 254 0.00 -21.10 -14.00
C LEU A 254 -0.98 -21.12 -15.18
N ALA A 255 -1.64 -22.26 -15.42
CA ALA A 255 -2.62 -22.48 -16.49
C ALA A 255 -3.87 -21.59 -16.37
N ALA A 256 -4.17 -21.06 -15.18
CA ALA A 256 -5.24 -20.07 -14.95
C ALA A 256 -5.06 -18.72 -15.70
N GLY A 257 -3.98 -18.56 -16.48
CA GLY A 257 -3.81 -17.49 -17.46
C GLY A 257 -2.87 -16.35 -17.04
N PRO A 258 -2.71 -15.31 -17.88
CA PRO A 258 -1.73 -14.24 -17.65
C PRO A 258 -2.01 -13.42 -16.37
N PRO A 259 -0.98 -12.72 -15.84
CA PRO A 259 -1.09 -11.92 -14.61
C PRO A 259 -2.03 -10.73 -14.80
N VAL A 260 -2.99 -10.54 -13.89
CA VAL A 260 -4.01 -9.48 -14.03
C VAL A 260 -3.49 -8.17 -13.41
N PRO A 261 -3.38 -7.07 -14.19
CA PRO A 261 -2.86 -5.81 -13.68
C PRO A 261 -3.76 -5.25 -12.56
N SER A 262 -3.16 -5.10 -11.38
CA SER A 262 -3.80 -4.61 -10.17
C SER A 262 -4.41 -3.21 -10.34
N ARG A 263 -5.62 -3.01 -9.81
CA ARG A 263 -6.46 -1.81 -9.97
C ARG A 263 -7.07 -1.43 -8.63
N SER A 264 -6.97 -0.16 -8.24
CA SER A 264 -7.50 0.31 -6.96
C SER A 264 -9.02 0.10 -6.85
N ARG A 265 -9.52 -0.18 -5.63
CA ARG A 265 -10.96 -0.29 -5.36
C ARG A 265 -11.69 1.00 -5.76
N THR A 266 -11.11 2.15 -5.43
CA THR A 266 -11.61 3.49 -5.76
C THR A 266 -11.78 3.68 -7.27
N TRP A 267 -10.78 3.30 -8.09
CA TRP A 267 -10.92 3.36 -9.55
C TRP A 267 -12.00 2.42 -10.07
N ARG A 268 -12.11 1.19 -9.56
CA ARG A 268 -13.17 0.25 -9.98
C ARG A 268 -14.57 0.81 -9.73
N VAL A 269 -14.81 1.36 -8.53
CA VAL A 269 -16.11 1.95 -8.16
C VAL A 269 -16.42 3.19 -9.01
N LEU A 270 -15.51 4.18 -9.05
CA LEU A 270 -15.75 5.41 -9.80
C LEU A 270 -15.82 5.17 -11.31
N ARG A 271 -15.08 4.19 -11.85
CA ARG A 271 -15.26 3.78 -13.26
C ARG A 271 -16.66 3.20 -13.49
N GLY A 272 -17.22 2.42 -12.57
CA GLY A 272 -18.62 1.99 -12.66
C GLY A 272 -19.55 3.19 -12.83
N VAL A 273 -19.56 4.10 -11.86
CA VAL A 273 -20.46 5.29 -11.87
C VAL A 273 -20.23 6.19 -13.09
N MET A 274 -18.97 6.50 -13.44
CA MET A 274 -18.63 7.37 -14.58
C MET A 274 -18.87 6.71 -15.96
N SER A 275 -19.09 5.39 -16.00
CA SER A 275 -19.44 4.65 -17.22
C SER A 275 -20.95 4.61 -17.50
N GLY A 276 -21.80 4.83 -16.49
CA GLY A 276 -23.25 4.96 -16.66
C GLY A 276 -23.72 6.40 -16.95
N PRO A 277 -25.03 6.62 -17.15
CA PRO A 277 -25.65 7.96 -17.21
C PRO A 277 -25.45 8.77 -15.91
N ALA A 278 -25.32 8.09 -14.76
CA ALA A 278 -25.07 8.70 -13.46
C ALA A 278 -23.83 9.63 -13.44
N GLY A 279 -22.79 9.32 -14.22
CA GLY A 279 -21.62 10.20 -14.38
C GLY A 279 -21.89 11.49 -15.17
N MET A 280 -22.96 11.55 -15.96
CA MET A 280 -23.38 12.78 -16.65
C MET A 280 -24.38 13.57 -15.80
N VAL A 281 -25.33 12.89 -15.14
CA VAL A 281 -26.24 13.50 -14.15
C VAL A 281 -25.45 14.13 -13.01
N GLY A 282 -24.41 13.46 -12.51
CA GLY A 282 -23.51 14.00 -11.50
C GLY A 282 -22.74 15.25 -11.96
N ALA A 283 -22.40 15.36 -13.25
CA ALA A 283 -21.77 16.57 -13.80
C ALA A 283 -22.74 17.76 -13.79
N VAL A 284 -24.01 17.55 -14.19
CA VAL A 284 -25.07 18.57 -14.10
C VAL A 284 -25.28 19.00 -12.65
N ALA A 285 -25.46 18.05 -11.72
CA ALA A 285 -25.70 18.32 -10.32
C ALA A 285 -24.53 19.07 -9.64
N TRP A 286 -23.29 18.72 -9.98
CA TRP A 286 -22.09 19.39 -9.47
C TRP A 286 -21.96 20.83 -10.01
N GLY A 287 -22.20 21.03 -11.31
CA GLY A 287 -22.22 22.37 -11.91
C GLY A 287 -23.30 23.27 -11.29
N PHE A 288 -24.49 22.72 -11.06
CA PHE A 288 -25.60 23.42 -10.38
C PHE A 288 -25.23 23.80 -8.95
N ALA A 289 -24.74 22.83 -8.15
CA ALA A 289 -24.37 23.06 -6.77
C ALA A 289 -23.29 24.15 -6.61
N GLU A 290 -22.29 24.19 -7.50
CA GLU A 290 -21.22 25.20 -7.51
C GLU A 290 -21.71 26.61 -7.87
N ALA A 291 -22.72 26.73 -8.73
CA ALA A 291 -23.33 28.00 -9.08
C ALA A 291 -24.39 28.49 -8.06
N VAL A 292 -24.81 27.63 -7.12
CA VAL A 292 -25.69 28.00 -5.99
C VAL A 292 -24.89 28.27 -4.71
N SER A 293 -24.12 27.30 -4.20
CA SER A 293 -23.51 27.40 -2.87
C SER A 293 -22.18 26.66 -2.66
N LEU A 294 -21.92 25.56 -3.38
CA LEU A 294 -20.74 24.70 -3.15
C LEU A 294 -19.42 25.50 -3.28
N PRO A 295 -18.44 25.32 -2.38
CA PRO A 295 -17.16 26.02 -2.46
C PRO A 295 -16.16 25.39 -3.44
N VAL A 296 -16.40 24.16 -3.88
CA VAL A 296 -15.54 23.43 -4.82
C VAL A 296 -15.87 23.85 -6.25
N THR A 297 -14.89 24.17 -7.08
CA THR A 297 -15.16 24.60 -8.47
C THR A 297 -15.67 23.44 -9.31
N SER A 298 -16.37 23.78 -10.39
CA SER A 298 -16.99 22.79 -11.26
C SER A 298 -15.96 21.86 -11.92
N GLU A 299 -14.80 22.38 -12.29
CA GLU A 299 -13.76 21.62 -13.01
C GLU A 299 -13.14 20.48 -12.20
N MET A 300 -13.29 20.49 -10.86
CA MET A 300 -12.90 19.34 -10.02
C MET A 300 -13.68 18.07 -10.38
N TYR A 301 -14.89 18.17 -10.93
CA TYR A 301 -15.60 17.02 -11.48
C TYR A 301 -14.87 16.40 -12.68
N LEU A 302 -14.25 17.23 -13.52
CA LEU A 302 -13.51 16.77 -14.70
C LEU A 302 -12.23 16.02 -14.31
N VAL A 303 -11.67 16.28 -13.13
CA VAL A 303 -10.56 15.49 -12.54
C VAL A 303 -11.02 14.04 -12.26
N LEU A 304 -12.24 13.86 -11.74
CA LEU A 304 -12.86 12.54 -11.51
C LEU A 304 -13.16 11.81 -12.83
N VAL A 305 -13.68 12.53 -13.83
CA VAL A 305 -14.01 11.95 -15.14
C VAL A 305 -12.75 11.61 -15.92
N ALA A 306 -11.78 12.51 -16.04
CA ALA A 306 -10.59 12.33 -16.88
C ALA A 306 -9.77 11.09 -16.48
N ALA A 307 -9.50 10.91 -15.19
CA ALA A 307 -8.70 9.79 -14.71
C ALA A 307 -9.41 8.42 -14.80
N SER A 308 -10.73 8.38 -15.01
CA SER A 308 -11.50 7.15 -15.23
C SER A 308 -11.86 6.91 -16.71
N HIS A 309 -12.21 7.96 -17.44
CA HIS A 309 -12.68 7.99 -18.83
C HIS A 309 -12.29 9.29 -19.56
N PRO A 310 -11.05 9.42 -20.09
CA PRO A 310 -10.63 10.61 -20.83
C PRO A 310 -11.60 10.99 -21.98
N ARG A 311 -12.13 9.98 -22.70
CA ARG A 311 -13.11 10.17 -23.79
C ARG A 311 -14.45 10.77 -23.36
N ARG A 312 -14.77 10.81 -22.05
CA ARG A 312 -16.03 11.38 -21.51
C ARG A 312 -15.87 12.79 -20.94
N VAL A 313 -14.67 13.36 -20.96
CA VAL A 313 -14.41 14.69 -20.38
C VAL A 313 -15.16 15.79 -21.13
N VAL A 314 -15.23 15.73 -22.47
CA VAL A 314 -16.00 16.71 -23.28
C VAL A 314 -17.51 16.63 -23.02
N PRO A 315 -18.17 15.44 -23.07
CA PRO A 315 -19.55 15.29 -22.61
C PRO A 315 -19.79 15.78 -21.17
N ALA A 316 -18.90 15.42 -20.23
CA ALA A 316 -19.01 15.87 -18.84
C ALA A 316 -18.90 17.40 -18.71
N ALA A 317 -18.00 18.04 -19.45
CA ALA A 317 -17.86 19.50 -19.48
C ALA A 317 -19.11 20.20 -20.03
N ALA A 318 -19.77 19.63 -21.04
CA ALA A 318 -21.03 20.14 -21.55
C ALA A 318 -22.17 20.02 -20.51
N CYS A 319 -22.35 18.83 -19.91
CA CYS A 319 -23.34 18.61 -18.84
C CYS A 319 -23.10 19.54 -17.63
N LEU A 320 -21.84 19.71 -17.24
CA LEU A 320 -21.40 20.61 -16.17
C LEU A 320 -21.70 22.08 -16.50
N ALA A 321 -21.50 22.52 -17.74
CA ALA A 321 -21.83 23.87 -18.18
C ALA A 321 -23.34 24.13 -18.13
N VAL A 322 -24.16 23.17 -18.59
CA VAL A 322 -25.63 23.23 -18.47
C VAL A 322 -26.07 23.35 -17.00
N GLY A 323 -25.53 22.51 -16.12
CA GLY A 323 -25.82 22.58 -14.68
C GLY A 323 -25.41 23.91 -14.05
N SER A 324 -24.21 24.41 -14.39
CA SER A 324 -23.70 25.70 -13.90
C SER A 324 -24.55 26.88 -14.38
N VAL A 325 -25.04 26.87 -15.62
CA VAL A 325 -25.98 27.88 -16.14
C VAL A 325 -27.33 27.82 -15.40
N ALA A 326 -27.87 26.63 -15.15
CA ALA A 326 -29.11 26.47 -14.38
C ALA A 326 -28.96 27.00 -12.94
N GLY A 327 -27.84 26.72 -12.28
CA GLY A 327 -27.56 27.26 -10.93
C GLY A 327 -27.32 28.77 -10.93
N VAL A 328 -26.68 29.34 -11.97
CA VAL A 328 -26.54 30.80 -12.15
C VAL A 328 -27.93 31.44 -12.27
N LEU A 329 -28.83 30.87 -13.06
CA LEU A 329 -30.20 31.37 -13.22
C LEU A 329 -31.00 31.28 -11.92
N VAL A 330 -30.89 30.19 -11.16
CA VAL A 330 -31.56 30.05 -9.85
C VAL A 330 -31.04 31.08 -8.85
N THR A 331 -29.72 31.20 -8.68
CA THR A 331 -29.12 32.20 -7.77
C THR A 331 -29.52 33.62 -8.17
N ARG A 332 -29.52 33.94 -9.48
CA ARG A 332 -29.95 35.24 -10.03
C ARG A 332 -31.46 35.49 -9.91
N ALA A 333 -32.29 34.46 -9.86
CA ALA A 333 -33.73 34.58 -9.63
C ALA A 333 -34.07 34.76 -8.14
N LEU A 334 -33.29 34.14 -7.25
CA LEU A 334 -33.39 34.32 -5.80
C LEU A 334 -32.93 35.73 -5.39
N THR A 335 -31.72 36.16 -5.79
CA THR A 335 -31.20 37.48 -5.38
C THR A 335 -31.99 38.66 -5.93
N ALA A 336 -32.61 38.53 -7.10
CA ALA A 336 -33.55 39.52 -7.62
C ALA A 336 -34.88 39.62 -6.84
N ARG A 337 -35.14 38.70 -5.89
CA ARG A 337 -36.26 38.75 -4.93
C ARG A 337 -35.80 39.15 -3.52
N GLY A 338 -34.54 39.56 -3.35
CA GLY A 338 -33.93 39.91 -2.07
C GLY A 338 -33.30 38.74 -1.30
N GLU A 339 -33.57 37.49 -1.71
CA GLU A 339 -33.02 36.28 -1.07
C GLU A 339 -31.50 36.21 -1.21
N ARG A 340 -30.81 35.63 -0.21
CA ARG A 340 -29.34 35.55 -0.19
C ARG A 340 -28.83 34.11 -0.05
N PRO A 341 -28.69 33.37 -1.17
CA PRO A 341 -28.11 32.02 -1.16
C PRO A 341 -26.74 31.96 -0.47
N PRO A 342 -26.45 30.90 0.30
CA PRO A 342 -25.22 30.81 1.07
C PRO A 342 -24.00 30.75 0.15
N ALA A 343 -23.13 31.75 0.25
CA ALA A 343 -21.92 31.91 -0.56
C ALA A 343 -20.63 31.68 0.27
N PRO A 344 -20.37 30.45 0.76
CA PRO A 344 -19.18 30.15 1.56
C PRO A 344 -17.90 30.35 0.74
N LEU A 345 -16.84 30.77 1.45
CA LEU A 345 -15.52 31.12 0.91
C LEU A 345 -15.56 32.25 -0.13
N THR A 346 -16.35 33.29 0.14
CA THR A 346 -16.39 34.54 -0.64
C THR A 346 -16.13 35.76 0.24
N THR A 347 -15.67 36.87 -0.34
CA THR A 347 -15.35 38.11 0.40
C THR A 347 -16.11 39.32 -0.17
N PRO A 348 -16.21 40.46 0.56
CA PRO A 348 -16.80 41.69 0.03
C PRO A 348 -16.09 42.20 -1.22
N ALA A 349 -14.76 42.07 -1.30
CA ALA A 349 -13.97 42.46 -2.48
C ALA A 349 -14.32 41.62 -3.73
N MET A 350 -14.63 40.32 -3.56
CA MET A 350 -15.14 39.49 -4.66
C MET A 350 -16.50 39.98 -5.19
N ARG A 351 -17.40 40.44 -4.31
CA ARG A 351 -18.71 41.01 -4.71
C ARG A 351 -18.54 42.33 -5.45
N ALA A 352 -17.77 43.26 -4.87
CA ALA A 352 -17.45 44.54 -5.50
C ALA A 352 -16.82 44.35 -6.89
N ARG A 353 -15.92 43.35 -7.03
CA ARG A 353 -15.36 42.98 -8.34
C ARG A 353 -16.41 42.46 -9.32
N ALA A 354 -17.27 41.54 -8.90
CA ALA A 354 -18.29 40.96 -9.76
C ALA A 354 -19.32 42.01 -10.21
N ALA A 355 -19.76 42.90 -9.31
CA ALA A 355 -20.63 44.03 -9.64
C ALA A 355 -19.98 44.99 -10.65
N ALA A 356 -18.72 45.39 -10.42
CA ALA A 356 -17.98 46.25 -11.35
C ALA A 356 -17.76 45.58 -12.73
N ASP A 357 -17.47 44.28 -12.76
CA ASP A 357 -17.36 43.53 -14.02
C ASP A 357 -18.69 43.40 -14.76
N LEU A 358 -19.82 43.35 -14.04
CA LEU A 358 -21.19 43.27 -14.57
C LEU A 358 -21.81 44.63 -14.93
N ALA A 359 -21.14 45.76 -14.64
CA ALA A 359 -21.59 47.10 -15.04
C ALA A 359 -21.72 47.25 -16.58
N VAL A 360 -21.01 46.43 -17.36
CA VAL A 360 -21.16 46.31 -18.82
C VAL A 360 -22.23 45.27 -19.24
N GLY A 361 -23.18 44.98 -18.34
CA GLY A 361 -24.23 43.99 -18.52
C GLY A 361 -23.74 42.54 -18.51
N ALA A 362 -24.57 41.63 -19.03
CA ALA A 362 -24.37 40.19 -18.97
C ALA A 362 -23.01 39.69 -19.52
N ARG A 363 -22.39 40.43 -20.46
CA ARG A 363 -21.07 40.10 -21.02
C ARG A 363 -19.96 40.16 -19.97
N GLY A 364 -20.17 40.88 -18.86
CA GLY A 364 -19.26 40.96 -17.72
C GLY A 364 -18.83 39.61 -17.14
N ILE A 365 -19.69 38.58 -17.21
CA ILE A 365 -19.40 37.25 -16.67
C ILE A 365 -18.19 36.56 -17.33
N TRP A 366 -17.76 36.97 -18.52
CA TRP A 366 -16.52 36.45 -19.12
C TRP A 366 -15.26 36.77 -18.29
N ARG A 367 -15.30 37.81 -17.44
CA ARG A 367 -14.20 38.16 -16.53
C ARG A 367 -14.09 37.19 -15.33
N GLN A 368 -15.18 36.49 -14.96
CA GLN A 368 -15.22 35.43 -13.93
C GLN A 368 -14.19 34.33 -14.18
N ALA A 369 -13.98 33.97 -15.46
CA ALA A 369 -13.09 32.89 -15.83
C ALA A 369 -11.63 33.14 -15.41
N LEU A 370 -11.21 34.41 -15.32
CA LEU A 370 -9.81 34.84 -15.23
C LEU A 370 -9.40 35.39 -13.84
N ASN A 371 -10.34 35.87 -13.02
CA ASN A 371 -10.03 36.56 -11.75
C ASN A 371 -10.17 35.67 -10.49
N GLY A 372 -10.64 34.43 -10.62
CA GLY A 372 -10.77 33.47 -9.52
C GLY A 372 -11.98 33.69 -8.60
N VAL A 373 -12.85 34.66 -8.88
CA VAL A 373 -14.10 34.87 -8.13
C VAL A 373 -15.11 33.75 -8.46
N PRO A 374 -15.77 33.10 -7.47
CA PRO A 374 -16.73 32.02 -7.74
C PRO A 374 -17.96 32.47 -8.54
N VAL A 375 -18.48 31.62 -9.43
CA VAL A 375 -19.58 31.99 -10.35
C VAL A 375 -20.88 32.35 -9.62
N LYS A 376 -21.14 31.73 -8.46
CA LYS A 376 -22.27 32.09 -7.57
C LYS A 376 -22.26 33.55 -7.12
N VAL A 377 -21.09 34.19 -7.06
CA VAL A 377 -20.98 35.63 -6.78
C VAL A 377 -21.49 36.45 -7.96
N TYR A 378 -21.05 36.15 -9.19
CA TYR A 378 -21.58 36.80 -10.40
C TYR A 378 -23.07 36.58 -10.57
N ALA A 379 -23.58 35.38 -10.27
CA ALA A 379 -25.01 35.10 -10.30
C ALA A 379 -25.79 35.96 -9.30
N ALA A 380 -25.25 36.14 -8.08
CA ALA A 380 -25.85 36.97 -7.04
C ALA A 380 -25.89 38.45 -7.43
N GLU A 381 -24.75 39.02 -7.82
CA GLU A 381 -24.65 40.43 -8.24
C GLU A 381 -25.44 40.69 -9.53
N ALA A 382 -25.55 39.72 -10.45
CA ALA A 382 -26.38 39.83 -11.64
C ALA A 382 -27.90 39.86 -11.32
N GLY A 383 -28.34 39.26 -10.21
CA GLY A 383 -29.71 39.41 -9.73
C GLY A 383 -29.94 40.76 -9.06
N ALA A 384 -29.00 41.22 -8.23
CA ALA A 384 -29.06 42.52 -7.58
C ALA A 384 -29.04 43.69 -8.59
N ALA A 385 -28.21 43.59 -9.64
CA ALA A 385 -28.13 44.56 -10.73
C ALA A 385 -29.19 44.36 -11.84
N GLY A 386 -30.21 43.51 -11.62
CA GLY A 386 -31.34 43.33 -12.53
C GLY A 386 -31.02 42.68 -13.90
N VAL A 387 -29.81 42.16 -14.11
CA VAL A 387 -29.29 41.72 -15.42
C VAL A 387 -30.25 40.73 -16.11
N PRO A 388 -30.65 40.94 -17.37
CA PRO A 388 -31.59 40.06 -18.07
C PRO A 388 -31.14 38.59 -18.13
N ALA A 389 -32.06 37.67 -17.81
CA ALA A 389 -31.75 36.27 -17.60
C ALA A 389 -31.24 35.53 -18.85
N VAL A 390 -31.83 35.80 -20.04
CA VAL A 390 -31.45 35.10 -21.29
C VAL A 390 -30.03 35.49 -21.77
N PRO A 391 -29.66 36.78 -21.88
CA PRO A 391 -28.27 37.18 -22.13
C PRO A 391 -27.27 36.65 -21.08
N LEU A 392 -27.66 36.62 -19.80
CA LEU A 392 -26.82 36.05 -18.74
C LEU A 392 -26.59 34.54 -18.95
N ALA A 393 -27.64 33.78 -19.29
CA ALA A 393 -27.53 32.35 -19.57
C ALA A 393 -26.63 32.07 -20.78
N ALA A 394 -26.77 32.84 -21.87
CA ALA A 394 -25.96 32.68 -23.08
C ALA A 394 -24.47 32.97 -22.82
N HIS A 395 -24.15 34.08 -22.14
CA HIS A 395 -22.76 34.40 -21.80
C HIS A 395 -22.17 33.50 -20.70
N ALA A 396 -22.99 33.04 -19.74
CA ALA A 396 -22.59 32.02 -18.78
C ALA A 396 -22.25 30.70 -19.49
N LEU A 397 -23.09 30.22 -20.41
CA LEU A 397 -22.85 28.99 -21.16
C LEU A 397 -21.54 29.07 -21.96
N GLY A 398 -21.29 30.20 -22.64
CA GLY A 398 -20.05 30.45 -23.35
C GLY A 398 -18.81 30.46 -22.43
N ALA A 399 -18.81 31.30 -21.39
CA ALA A 399 -17.66 31.45 -20.49
C ALA A 399 -17.35 30.18 -19.70
N ARG A 400 -18.40 29.50 -19.19
CA ARG A 400 -18.27 28.27 -18.39
C ARG A 400 -17.95 27.07 -19.28
N GLY A 401 -18.57 26.96 -20.45
CA GLY A 401 -18.26 25.93 -21.45
C GLY A 401 -16.82 26.02 -21.95
N ALA A 402 -16.35 27.21 -22.35
CA ALA A 402 -14.98 27.41 -22.81
C ALA A 402 -13.95 27.04 -21.72
N ARG A 403 -14.17 27.48 -20.48
CA ARG A 403 -13.29 27.17 -19.34
C ARG A 403 -13.30 25.68 -18.99
N ALA A 404 -14.47 25.04 -18.95
CA ALA A 404 -14.60 23.62 -18.68
C ALA A 404 -13.97 22.74 -19.78
N LEU A 405 -14.09 23.13 -21.06
CA LEU A 405 -13.44 22.46 -22.18
C LEU A 405 -11.91 22.64 -22.13
N ALA A 406 -11.40 23.84 -21.84
CA ALA A 406 -9.97 24.10 -21.75
C ALA A 406 -9.31 23.29 -20.62
N VAL A 407 -9.86 23.33 -19.40
CA VAL A 407 -9.37 22.52 -18.27
C VAL A 407 -9.58 21.03 -18.55
N GLY A 408 -10.70 20.66 -19.16
CA GLY A 408 -10.99 19.29 -19.58
C GLY A 408 -9.97 18.73 -20.58
N ALA A 409 -9.50 19.53 -21.54
CA ALA A 409 -8.46 19.13 -22.48
C ALA A 409 -7.12 18.89 -21.77
N VAL A 410 -6.68 19.82 -20.92
CA VAL A 410 -5.43 19.70 -20.15
C VAL A 410 -5.44 18.48 -19.22
N VAL A 411 -6.49 18.35 -18.40
CA VAL A 411 -6.62 17.25 -17.44
C VAL A 411 -6.86 15.92 -18.16
N GLY A 412 -7.61 15.91 -19.27
CA GLY A 412 -7.83 14.74 -20.12
C GLY A 412 -6.54 14.22 -20.77
N ALA A 413 -5.70 15.10 -21.29
CA ALA A 413 -4.40 14.74 -21.85
C ALA A 413 -3.45 14.20 -20.78
N ALA A 414 -3.31 14.92 -19.65
CA ALA A 414 -2.47 14.49 -18.52
C ALA A 414 -2.93 13.14 -17.94
N ALA A 415 -4.25 12.95 -17.77
CA ALA A 415 -4.82 11.69 -17.32
C ALA A 415 -4.68 10.55 -18.34
N GLY A 416 -4.63 10.86 -19.65
CA GLY A 416 -4.34 9.92 -20.71
C GLY A 416 -2.92 9.34 -20.58
N VAL A 417 -1.92 10.20 -20.45
CA VAL A 417 -0.51 9.81 -20.26
C VAL A 417 -0.32 9.07 -18.93
N ALA A 418 -0.86 9.59 -17.83
CA ALA A 418 -0.73 9.00 -16.49
C ALA A 418 -1.64 7.79 -16.25
N ALA A 419 -2.48 7.39 -17.21
CA ALA A 419 -3.53 6.37 -17.03
C ALA A 419 -3.06 5.04 -16.39
N PRO A 420 -1.89 4.46 -16.73
CA PRO A 420 -1.42 3.22 -16.10
C PRO A 420 -1.18 3.37 -14.59
N VAL A 421 -0.65 4.52 -14.17
CA VAL A 421 -0.35 4.83 -12.77
C VAL A 421 -1.63 5.21 -12.01
N LEU A 422 -2.47 6.07 -12.59
CA LEU A 422 -3.72 6.52 -11.98
C LEU A 422 -4.67 5.36 -11.66
N ARG A 423 -4.77 4.35 -12.53
CA ARG A 423 -5.58 3.13 -12.27
C ARG A 423 -5.16 2.40 -11.00
N ARG A 424 -3.86 2.41 -10.68
CA ARG A 424 -3.24 1.74 -9.52
C ARG A 424 -3.33 2.61 -8.26
N PHE A 425 -3.05 3.91 -8.35
CA PHE A 425 -2.94 4.84 -7.21
C PHE A 425 -4.08 5.87 -7.12
N TYR A 426 -5.29 5.52 -7.57
CA TYR A 426 -6.41 6.46 -7.73
C TYR A 426 -6.85 7.15 -6.43
N GLY A 427 -6.88 6.42 -5.30
CA GLY A 427 -7.20 7.00 -3.99
C GLY A 427 -6.22 8.09 -3.57
N PRO A 428 -4.90 7.79 -3.49
CA PRO A 428 -3.85 8.79 -3.30
C PRO A 428 -3.90 9.96 -4.29
N TYR A 429 -4.19 9.71 -5.57
CA TYR A 429 -4.37 10.76 -6.58
C TYR A 429 -5.52 11.72 -6.23
N LEU A 430 -6.70 11.21 -5.86
CA LEU A 430 -7.82 12.06 -5.45
C LEU A 430 -7.51 12.86 -4.18
N ALA A 431 -6.82 12.25 -3.22
CA ALA A 431 -6.38 12.94 -2.00
C ALA A 431 -5.39 14.08 -2.32
N ALA A 432 -4.38 13.82 -3.15
CA ALA A 432 -3.41 14.82 -3.58
C ALA A 432 -4.07 15.96 -4.39
N ALA A 433 -5.01 15.64 -5.29
CA ALA A 433 -5.78 16.63 -6.04
C ALA A 433 -6.66 17.49 -5.12
N GLY A 434 -7.35 16.88 -4.14
CA GLY A 434 -8.16 17.58 -3.15
C GLY A 434 -7.35 18.52 -2.24
N VAL A 435 -6.17 18.07 -1.77
CA VAL A 435 -5.24 18.91 -0.99
C VAL A 435 -4.72 20.07 -1.83
N THR A 436 -4.28 19.80 -3.07
CA THR A 436 -3.80 20.84 -4.01
C THR A 436 -4.87 21.88 -4.29
N PHE A 437 -6.11 21.45 -4.54
CA PHE A 437 -7.26 22.34 -4.70
C PHE A 437 -7.54 23.16 -3.44
N GLY A 438 -7.54 22.53 -2.25
CA GLY A 438 -7.76 23.22 -0.98
C GLY A 438 -6.72 24.31 -0.69
N VAL A 439 -5.44 24.03 -0.92
CA VAL A 439 -4.35 25.01 -0.77
C VAL A 439 -4.51 26.16 -1.78
N GLY A 440 -4.83 25.85 -3.05
CA GLY A 440 -5.09 26.84 -4.08
C GLY A 440 -6.28 27.74 -3.75
N LEU A 441 -7.41 27.17 -3.32
CA LEU A 441 -8.60 27.89 -2.90
C LEU A 441 -8.31 28.79 -1.68
N ALA A 442 -7.58 28.29 -0.69
CA ALA A 442 -7.16 29.07 0.48
C ALA A 442 -6.19 30.21 0.09
N ALA A 443 -5.37 30.06 -0.95
CA ALA A 443 -4.54 31.15 -1.48
C ALA A 443 -5.39 32.21 -2.21
N VAL A 444 -6.37 31.80 -3.03
CA VAL A 444 -7.30 32.71 -3.71
C VAL A 444 -8.15 33.50 -2.71
N VAL A 445 -8.74 32.83 -1.70
CA VAL A 445 -9.52 33.51 -0.66
C VAL A 445 -8.66 34.52 0.09
N ARG A 446 -7.45 34.14 0.55
CA ARG A 446 -6.53 35.07 1.24
C ARG A 446 -6.09 36.24 0.36
N ARG A 447 -5.97 36.08 -0.97
CA ARG A 447 -5.71 37.19 -1.91
C ARG A 447 -6.88 38.17 -2.01
N TRP A 448 -8.11 37.69 -1.83
CA TRP A 448 -9.35 38.50 -1.84
C TRP A 448 -9.79 38.96 -0.44
N SER A 449 -9.01 38.66 0.61
CA SER A 449 -9.16 39.16 1.99
C SER A 449 -8.07 40.17 2.38
N ARG A 450 -7.31 40.66 1.39
CA ARG A 450 -6.36 41.76 1.46
C ARG A 450 -6.83 42.86 0.52
#